data_AF-A0A4Q3GH60-F1
#
_entry.id   AF-A0A4Q3GH60-F1
#
_cell.length_a   1.000
_cell.length_b   1.000
_cell.length_c   1.000
_cell.angle_alpha   90.00
_cell.angle_beta   90.00
_cell.angle_gamma   90.00
#
_symmetry.space_group_name_H-M   'P 1'
#
loop_
_entity.id
_entity.type
_entity.pdbx_description
1 polymer ?
#
loop_
_entity_poly.entity_id
_entity_poly.type
_entity_poly.pdbx_seq_one_letter_code
_entity_poly.pdbx_strand_id
1 'polypeptide(L)'
;ITGQGSNNASKAARAYMDAILAHGEKPFDATFMQSTFDAYWNYAQFVVGWTNALLQPPPPHVLNIMGSAQAFPTLAKRIANGFNDPRDFFPWFAVPEEADAYLQKLAA
;
A
#
# COMPACT_ATOMS: atom_id res chain seq x y z
N ILE A 1 -1.00 3.60 14.10
CA ILE A 1 -0.54 2.20 13.99
C ILE A 1 0.36 1.97 12.76
N THR A 2 -0.06 2.37 11.56
CA THR A 2 0.75 2.15 10.32
C THR A 2 1.66 3.31 9.94
N GLY A 3 1.50 4.50 10.52
CA GLY A 3 2.32 5.67 10.19
C GLY A 3 2.00 6.32 8.83
N GLN A 4 0.91 5.92 8.17
CA GLN A 4 0.66 6.31 6.78
C GLN A 4 0.07 7.70 6.58
N GLY A 5 -0.47 8.35 7.61
CA GLY A 5 -1.28 9.57 7.48
C GLY A 5 -0.57 10.72 6.75
N SER A 6 0.60 11.15 7.26
CA SER A 6 1.36 12.27 6.68
C SER A 6 1.91 11.95 5.29
N ASN A 7 2.42 10.73 5.08
CA ASN A 7 2.91 10.26 3.79
C ASN A 7 1.79 10.24 2.74
N ASN A 8 0.60 9.77 3.13
CA ASN A 8 -0.57 9.74 2.26
C ASN A 8 -1.05 11.16 1.92
N ALA A 9 -1.07 12.07 2.90
CA ALA A 9 -1.42 13.48 2.67
C ALA A 9 -0.46 14.18 1.71
N SER A 10 0.86 13.94 1.84
CA SER A 10 1.86 14.49 0.92
C SER A 10 1.68 13.96 -0.51
N LYS A 11 1.44 12.65 -0.67
CA LYS A 11 1.17 12.04 -1.99
C LYS A 11 -0.15 12.54 -2.60
N ALA A 12 -1.19 12.71 -1.79
CA ALA A 12 -2.45 13.33 -2.23
C ALA A 12 -2.19 14.75 -2.74
N ALA A 13 -1.54 15.60 -1.94
CA ALA A 13 -1.24 16.98 -2.31
C ALA A 13 -0.52 17.06 -3.66
N ARG A 14 0.45 16.16 -3.91
CA ARG A 14 1.11 16.08 -5.22
C ARG A 14 0.16 15.67 -6.34
N ALA A 15 -0.64 14.62 -6.15
CA ALA A 15 -1.59 14.15 -7.16
C ALA A 15 -2.62 15.22 -7.54
N TYR A 16 -3.17 15.94 -6.54
CA TYR A 16 -4.10 17.05 -6.79
C TYR A 16 -3.41 18.23 -7.47
N MET A 17 -2.19 18.58 -7.06
CA MET A 17 -1.41 19.65 -7.72
C MET A 17 -1.19 19.33 -9.20
N ASP A 18 -0.79 18.10 -9.52
CA ASP A 18 -0.57 17.67 -10.91
C ASP A 18 -1.86 17.71 -11.73
N ALA A 19 -2.97 17.24 -11.17
CA ALA A 19 -4.27 17.30 -11.83
C ALA A 19 -4.73 18.75 -12.08
N ILE A 20 -4.57 19.65 -11.10
CA ILE A 20 -4.92 21.07 -11.23
C ILE A 20 -4.10 21.72 -12.34
N LEU A 21 -2.78 21.50 -12.37
CA LEU A 21 -1.90 22.06 -13.39
C LEU A 21 -2.24 21.53 -14.79
N ALA A 22 -2.55 20.24 -14.91
CA ALA A 22 -2.93 19.62 -16.19
C ALA A 22 -4.32 20.07 -16.68
N HIS A 23 -5.23 20.42 -15.77
CA HIS A 23 -6.58 20.89 -16.09
C HIS A 23 -6.61 22.33 -16.61
N GLY A 24 -5.66 23.16 -16.16
CA GLY A 24 -5.52 24.55 -16.58
C GLY A 24 -6.72 25.39 -16.14
N GLU A 25 -7.26 26.21 -17.04
CA GLU A 25 -8.37 27.14 -16.76
C GLU A 25 -9.77 26.53 -16.94
N LYS A 26 -9.86 25.21 -17.18
CA LYS A 26 -11.15 24.53 -17.33
C LYS A 26 -11.94 24.54 -16.01
N PRO A 27 -13.29 24.43 -16.05
CA PRO A 27 -14.10 24.38 -14.83
C PRO A 27 -13.71 23.21 -13.92
N PHE A 28 -13.54 23.46 -12.63
CA PHE A 28 -13.32 22.44 -11.60
C PHE A 28 -14.66 21.81 -11.19
N ASP A 29 -15.32 21.16 -12.14
CA ASP A 29 -16.63 20.53 -11.95
C ASP A 29 -16.52 19.14 -11.27
N ALA A 30 -17.68 18.51 -11.06
CA ALA A 30 -17.75 17.20 -10.43
C ALA A 30 -16.99 16.11 -11.23
N THR A 31 -16.89 16.24 -12.55
CA THR A 31 -16.16 15.29 -13.40
C THR A 31 -14.65 15.41 -13.14
N PHE A 32 -14.13 16.63 -13.04
CA PHE A 32 -12.74 16.86 -12.64
C PHE A 32 -12.47 16.32 -11.23
N MET A 33 -13.35 16.60 -10.26
CA MET A 33 -13.19 16.15 -8.88
C MET A 33 -13.13 14.62 -8.79
N GLN A 34 -14.07 13.93 -9.44
CA GLN A 34 -14.14 12.47 -9.41
C GLN A 34 -12.93 11.84 -10.09
N SER A 35 -12.58 12.28 -11.30
CA SER A 35 -11.43 11.72 -12.04
C SER A 35 -10.10 11.95 -11.31
N THR A 36 -9.93 13.11 -10.66
CA THR A 36 -8.74 13.39 -9.84
C THR A 36 -8.67 12.47 -8.62
N PHE A 37 -9.81 12.27 -7.94
CA PHE A 37 -9.87 11.33 -6.83
C PHE A 37 -9.60 9.90 -7.27
N ASP A 38 -10.22 9.42 -8.36
CA ASP A 38 -10.01 8.06 -8.87
C ASP A 38 -8.55 7.80 -9.22
N ALA A 39 -7.89 8.79 -9.85
CA ALA A 39 -6.47 8.71 -10.15
C ALA A 39 -5.61 8.57 -8.88
N TYR A 40 -5.91 9.33 -7.83
CA TYR A 40 -5.24 9.20 -6.53
C TYR A 40 -5.60 7.88 -5.81
N TRP A 41 -6.86 7.45 -5.93
CA TRP A 41 -7.39 6.24 -5.29
C TRP A 41 -6.71 4.97 -5.78
N ASN A 42 -6.27 4.96 -7.04
CA ASN A 42 -5.43 3.88 -7.59
C ASN A 42 -4.20 3.59 -6.69
N TYR A 43 -3.66 4.58 -6.00
CA TYR A 43 -2.63 4.41 -4.97
C TYR A 43 -3.22 4.29 -3.55
N ALA A 44 -4.13 5.19 -3.17
CA ALA A 44 -4.58 5.33 -1.78
C ALA A 44 -5.31 4.09 -1.24
N GLN A 45 -5.96 3.31 -2.12
CA GLN A 45 -6.66 2.08 -1.73
C GLN A 45 -5.73 1.08 -1.01
N PHE A 46 -4.46 1.00 -1.39
CA PHE A 46 -3.49 0.09 -0.78
C PHE A 46 -3.10 0.55 0.63
N VAL A 47 -3.01 1.86 0.84
CA VAL A 47 -2.77 2.45 2.17
C VAL A 47 -3.94 2.19 3.11
N VAL A 48 -5.17 2.35 2.60
CA VAL A 48 -6.40 2.09 3.34
C VAL A 48 -6.52 0.60 3.68
N GLY A 49 -6.35 -0.28 2.70
CA GLY A 49 -6.37 -1.73 2.89
C GLY A 49 -5.36 -2.19 3.93
N TRP A 50 -4.10 -1.74 3.81
CA TRP A 50 -3.05 -2.05 4.78
C TRP A 50 -3.40 -1.57 6.20
N THR A 51 -3.87 -0.34 6.33
CA THR A 51 -4.19 0.23 7.65
C THR A 51 -5.37 -0.48 8.29
N ASN A 52 -6.41 -0.79 7.52
CA ASN A 52 -7.58 -1.51 8.02
C ASN A 52 -7.23 -2.96 8.41
N ALA A 53 -6.36 -3.63 7.64
CA ALA A 53 -5.91 -4.98 7.97
C ALA A 53 -5.20 -5.04 9.33
N LEU A 54 -4.37 -4.05 9.65
CA LEU A 54 -3.67 -3.97 10.94
C LEU A 54 -4.56 -3.58 12.14
N LEU A 55 -5.82 -3.20 11.90
CA LEU A 55 -6.81 -3.01 12.97
C LEU A 55 -7.51 -4.31 13.36
N GLN A 56 -7.39 -5.36 12.54
CA GLN A 56 -7.96 -6.68 12.80
C GLN A 56 -6.90 -7.62 13.41
N PRO A 57 -7.32 -8.71 14.07
CA PRO A 57 -6.39 -9.76 14.46
C PRO A 57 -5.60 -10.26 13.23
N PRO A 58 -4.26 -10.40 13.33
CA PRO A 58 -3.44 -10.82 12.20
C PRO A 58 -3.80 -12.26 11.79
N PRO A 59 -4.09 -12.53 10.50
CA PRO A 59 -4.33 -13.88 10.01
C PRO A 59 -3.12 -14.80 10.21
N PRO A 60 -3.31 -16.13 10.25
CA PRO A 60 -2.22 -17.09 10.45
C PRO A 60 -1.05 -16.95 9.45
N HIS A 61 -1.34 -16.72 8.16
CA HIS A 61 -0.29 -16.55 7.14
C HIS A 61 0.57 -15.30 7.38
N VAL A 62 -0.03 -14.21 7.87
CA VAL A 62 0.69 -12.98 8.25
C VAL A 62 1.62 -13.23 9.43
N LEU A 63 1.15 -13.96 10.45
CA LEU A 63 1.99 -14.36 11.59
C LEU A 63 3.17 -15.22 11.14
N ASN A 64 2.94 -16.16 10.21
CA ASN A 64 3.98 -17.01 9.64
C ASN A 64 5.03 -16.20 8.86
N ILE A 65 4.61 -15.27 8.00
CA ILE A 65 5.53 -14.36 7.29
C ILE A 65 6.35 -13.54 8.28
N MET A 66 5.70 -12.89 9.24
CA MET A 66 6.37 -12.00 10.20
C MET A 66 7.35 -12.78 11.08
N GLY A 67 6.98 -14.01 11.48
CA GLY A 67 7.86 -14.92 12.21
C GLY A 67 9.08 -15.35 11.39
N SER A 68 8.86 -15.69 10.12
CA SER A 68 9.92 -16.12 9.18
C SER A 68 10.92 -15.01 8.87
N ALA A 69 10.52 -13.73 8.95
CA ALA A 69 11.40 -12.59 8.71
C ALA A 69 12.62 -12.55 9.65
N GLN A 70 12.55 -13.21 10.82
CA GLN A 70 13.69 -13.37 11.73
C GLN A 70 14.83 -14.21 11.13
N ALA A 71 14.51 -15.15 10.23
CA ALA A 71 15.49 -16.02 9.58
C ALA A 71 15.92 -15.52 8.18
N PHE A 72 15.12 -14.65 7.54
CA PHE A 72 15.35 -14.18 6.17
C PHE A 72 15.52 -12.65 6.13
N PRO A 73 16.75 -12.12 6.14
CA PRO A 73 17.00 -10.68 6.09
C PRO A 73 16.36 -9.97 4.89
N THR A 74 16.30 -10.63 3.73
CA THR A 74 15.63 -10.11 2.53
C THR A 74 14.13 -9.91 2.75
N LEU A 75 13.48 -10.83 3.46
CA LEU A 75 12.06 -10.72 3.81
C LEU A 75 11.84 -9.58 4.80
N ALA A 76 12.65 -9.49 5.85
CA ALA A 76 12.58 -8.38 6.82
C ALA A 76 12.72 -7.01 6.12
N LYS A 77 13.67 -6.89 5.19
CA LYS A 77 13.87 -5.67 4.39
C LYS A 77 12.66 -5.35 3.51
N ARG A 78 12.05 -6.35 2.87
CA ARG A 78 10.86 -6.16 2.03
C ARG A 78 9.67 -5.68 2.86
N ILE A 79 9.42 -6.31 4.02
CA ILE A 79 8.36 -5.89 4.94
C ILE A 79 8.56 -4.44 5.39
N ALA A 80 9.78 -4.08 5.82
CA ALA A 80 10.09 -2.72 6.25
C ALA A 80 9.85 -1.69 5.13
N ASN A 81 10.26 -2.01 3.90
CA ASN A 81 10.04 -1.14 2.74
C ASN A 81 8.56 -1.03 2.34
N GLY A 82 7.74 -2.05 2.62
CA GLY A 82 6.30 -2.02 2.39
C GLY A 82 5.58 -0.92 3.20
N PHE A 83 6.14 -0.46 4.33
CA PHE A 83 5.60 0.72 5.01
C PHE A 83 5.72 1.99 4.17
N ASN A 84 6.83 2.14 3.43
CA ASN A 84 7.01 3.27 2.52
C ASN A 84 6.11 3.15 1.27
N ASP A 85 5.98 1.93 0.73
CA ASP A 85 5.12 1.64 -0.41
C ASP A 85 4.17 0.45 -0.15
N PRO A 86 2.97 0.72 0.39
CA PRO A 86 2.00 -0.33 0.74
C PRO A 86 1.51 -1.17 -0.45
N ARG A 87 1.71 -0.70 -1.68
CA ARG A 87 1.36 -1.47 -2.88
C ARG A 87 2.12 -2.78 -2.95
N ASP A 88 3.37 -2.80 -2.46
CA ASP A 88 4.19 -4.00 -2.50
C ASP A 88 3.58 -5.12 -1.65
N PHE A 89 2.82 -4.84 -0.58
CA PHE A 89 2.20 -5.90 0.22
C PHE A 89 1.17 -6.75 -0.54
N PHE A 90 0.73 -6.30 -1.72
CA PHE A 90 -0.30 -6.96 -2.49
C PHE A 90 0.29 -7.55 -3.79
N PRO A 91 0.16 -8.86 -4.04
CA PRO A 91 -0.58 -9.84 -3.25
C PRO A 91 0.27 -10.61 -2.22
N TRP A 92 1.61 -10.60 -2.33
CA TRP A 92 2.49 -11.57 -1.64
C TRP A 92 2.36 -11.60 -0.12
N PHE A 93 1.97 -10.51 0.52
CA PHE A 93 1.77 -10.47 1.98
C PHE A 93 0.31 -10.63 2.35
N ALA A 94 -0.60 -10.05 1.55
CA ALA A 94 -2.02 -9.97 1.84
C ALA A 94 -2.83 -11.22 1.47
N VAL A 95 -2.31 -12.05 0.56
CA VAL A 95 -2.98 -13.25 0.05
C VAL A 95 -2.28 -14.50 0.59
N PRO A 96 -2.99 -15.42 1.28
CA PRO A 96 -2.37 -16.59 1.91
C PRO A 96 -1.54 -17.45 0.96
N GLU A 97 -2.05 -17.72 -0.24
CA GLU A 97 -1.40 -18.61 -1.20
C GLU A 97 -0.10 -18.00 -1.77
N GLU A 98 -0.10 -16.68 -1.97
CA GLU A 98 1.06 -15.94 -2.46
C GLU A 98 2.12 -15.76 -1.36
N ALA A 99 1.69 -15.64 -0.11
CA ALA A 99 2.54 -15.62 1.07
C ALA A 99 3.34 -16.93 1.20
N ASP A 100 2.64 -18.06 1.12
CA ASP A 100 3.27 -19.38 1.20
C ASP A 100 4.21 -19.62 0.01
N ALA A 101 3.79 -19.27 -1.20
CA ALA A 101 4.64 -19.38 -2.40
C ALA A 101 5.91 -18.53 -2.29
N TYR A 102 5.83 -17.34 -1.68
CA TYR A 102 7.00 -16.49 -1.47
C TYR A 102 7.97 -17.06 -0.44
N LEU A 103 7.47 -17.61 0.68
CA LEU A 103 8.32 -18.26 1.68
C LEU A 103 9.03 -19.49 1.13
N GLN A 104 8.33 -20.30 0.32
CA GLN A 104 8.95 -21.44 -0.37
C GLN A 104 10.10 -21.02 -1.28
N LYS A 105 9.95 -19.92 -2.01
CA LYS A 105 11.02 -19.36 -2.86
C LYS A 105 12.22 -18.85 -2.08
N LEU A 106 12.03 -18.38 -0.84
CA LEU A 106 13.13 -17.90 0.01
C LEU A 106 13.90 -19.04 0.69
N ALA A 107 13.28 -20.21 0.83
CA ALA A 107 13.88 -21.39 1.46
C ALA A 107 14.60 -22.33 0.48
N ALA A 108 14.43 -22.11 -0.83
CA ALA A 108 15.11 -22.84 -1.90
C ALA A 108 16.51 -22.28 -2.16
#